data_AF-A0A954QMP7-F1
#
_entry.id   AF-A0A954QMP7-F1
#
_cell.length_a   1.000
_cell.length_b   1.000
_cell.length_c   1.000
_cell.angle_alpha   90.00
_cell.angle_beta   90.00
_cell.angle_gamma   90.00
#
_symmetry.space_group_name_H-M   'P 1'
#
loop_
_entity.id
_entity.type
_entity.pdbx_description
1 polymer ?
#
loop_
_entity_poly.entity_id
_entity_poly.type
_entity_poly.pdbx_seq_one_letter_code
_entity_poly.pdbx_strand_id
1 'polypeptide(L)'
;MASPFHHFRRHQKTLLAVFGVIIMFVFVVGSALQGLTDPNRAAQAAANETVVTWKGGSLSEAELAQMNETHRLLVNFLAAVARETMSKNGMPIAPGFSTNQMGQIQSPGIPVAMNEQTLVETRLLADKARQTGMVVNDEAIYDFLENQLAVGLLTRGDLA
;
A
#
# COMPACT_ATOMS: atom_id res chain seq x y z
N MET A 1 6.52 -65.78 -18.64
CA MET A 1 6.16 -64.40 -18.24
C MET A 1 6.29 -64.29 -16.73
N ALA A 2 7.51 -64.10 -16.22
CA ALA A 2 7.75 -64.00 -14.78
C ALA A 2 7.15 -62.67 -14.28
N SER A 3 5.96 -62.75 -13.68
CA SER A 3 5.26 -61.59 -13.17
C SER A 3 6.06 -60.99 -12.00
N PRO A 4 6.53 -59.72 -12.10
CA PRO A 4 7.35 -59.07 -11.08
C PRO A 4 6.61 -58.85 -9.75
N PHE A 5 5.31 -59.13 -9.70
CA PHE A 5 4.46 -59.00 -8.52
C PHE A 5 4.69 -60.08 -7.44
N HIS A 6 5.34 -61.20 -7.76
CA HIS A 6 5.60 -62.24 -6.75
C HIS A 6 6.70 -61.83 -5.75
N HIS A 7 7.70 -61.05 -6.20
CA HIS A 7 8.73 -60.52 -5.32
C HIS A 7 8.19 -59.37 -4.45
N PHE A 8 7.22 -58.61 -4.99
CA PHE A 8 6.55 -57.49 -4.32
C PHE A 8 5.71 -57.93 -3.12
N ARG A 9 4.99 -59.05 -3.21
CA ARG A 9 4.18 -59.57 -2.09
C ARG A 9 5.03 -60.18 -0.96
N ARG A 10 6.20 -60.74 -1.26
CA ARG A 10 7.07 -61.39 -0.26
C ARG A 10 7.76 -60.38 0.67
N HIS A 11 8.05 -59.18 0.17
CA HIS A 11 8.70 -58.11 0.94
C HIS A 11 7.80 -56.89 1.13
N GLN A 12 6.48 -57.06 1.00
CA GLN A 12 5.51 -55.96 1.04
C GLN A 12 5.61 -55.11 2.32
N LYS A 13 5.86 -55.75 3.47
CA LYS A 13 6.05 -55.04 4.75
C LYS A 13 7.36 -54.25 4.80
N THR A 14 8.43 -54.81 4.24
CA THR A 14 9.75 -54.16 4.15
C THR A 14 9.71 -52.98 3.19
N LEU A 15 9.07 -53.14 2.03
CA LEU A 15 8.88 -52.06 1.06
C LEU A 15 8.02 -50.93 1.65
N LEU A 16 6.97 -51.25 2.39
CA LEU A 16 6.12 -50.26 3.05
C LEU A 16 6.87 -49.46 4.12
N ALA A 17 7.73 -50.12 4.91
CA ALA A 17 8.59 -49.45 5.89
C ALA A 17 9.62 -48.53 5.21
N VAL A 18 10.30 -49.02 4.16
CA VAL A 18 11.31 -48.24 3.43
C VAL A 18 10.69 -47.04 2.73
N PHE A 19 9.54 -47.22 2.05
CA PHE A 19 8.82 -46.10 1.44
C PHE A 19 8.32 -45.11 2.49
N GLY A 20 7.84 -45.56 3.65
CA GLY A 20 7.43 -44.69 4.74
C GLY A 20 8.56 -43.79 5.23
N VAL A 21 9.77 -44.35 5.40
CA VAL A 21 10.96 -43.59 5.80
C VAL A 21 11.38 -42.59 4.72
N ILE A 22 11.38 -43.00 3.44
CA ILE A 22 11.70 -42.10 2.32
C ILE A 22 10.69 -40.95 2.24
N ILE A 23 9.40 -41.24 2.41
CA ILE A 23 8.35 -40.21 2.38
C ILE A 23 8.53 -39.23 3.54
N MET A 24 8.81 -39.69 4.77
CA MET A 24 9.16 -38.78 5.87
C MET A 24 10.35 -37.89 5.52
N PHE A 25 11.39 -38.44 4.88
CA PHE A 25 12.57 -37.68 4.47
C PHE A 25 12.24 -36.62 3.42
N VAL A 26 11.39 -36.95 2.44
CA VAL A 26 10.93 -36.00 1.40
C VAL A 26 10.09 -34.89 2.03
N PHE A 27 9.22 -35.18 2.99
CA PHE A 27 8.42 -34.16 3.67
C PHE A 27 9.29 -33.23 4.56
N VAL A 28 10.32 -33.77 5.20
CA VAL A 28 11.24 -32.99 6.06
C VAL A 28 12.21 -32.13 5.23
N VAL A 29 12.81 -32.67 4.17
CA VAL A 29 13.79 -31.94 3.34
C VAL A 29 13.10 -31.06 2.29
N GLY A 30 11.96 -31.49 1.76
CA GLY A 30 11.18 -30.71 0.79
C GLY A 30 10.64 -29.40 1.36
N SER A 31 10.19 -29.41 2.62
CA SER A 31 9.77 -28.17 3.31
C SER A 31 10.96 -27.23 3.60
N ALA A 32 12.14 -27.78 3.92
CA ALA A 32 13.35 -26.99 4.12
C ALA A 32 13.84 -26.31 2.82
N LEU A 33 13.73 -27.00 1.67
CA LEU A 33 14.07 -26.43 0.36
C LEU A 33 13.04 -25.43 -0.15
N GLN A 34 11.75 -25.64 0.12
CA GLN A 34 10.70 -24.68 -0.20
C GLN A 34 10.95 -23.31 0.44
N GLY A 35 11.52 -23.27 1.64
CA GLY A 35 11.89 -22.02 2.31
C GLY A 35 13.07 -21.25 1.68
N LEU A 36 13.90 -21.92 0.86
CA LEU A 36 15.01 -21.30 0.11
C LEU A 36 14.60 -20.85 -1.30
N THR A 37 13.63 -21.51 -1.90
CA THR A 37 13.13 -21.19 -3.25
C THR A 37 11.90 -20.28 -3.25
N ASP A 38 11.44 -19.82 -2.09
CA ASP A 38 10.25 -18.96 -1.98
C ASP A 38 10.54 -17.56 -2.57
N PRO A 39 10.00 -17.23 -3.76
CA PRO A 39 10.25 -15.93 -4.39
C PRO A 39 9.68 -14.77 -3.56
N ASN A 40 8.74 -15.03 -2.63
CA ASN A 40 8.21 -14.02 -1.74
C ASN A 40 9.23 -13.52 -0.72
N ARG A 41 10.22 -14.34 -0.33
CA ARG A 41 11.31 -13.89 0.56
C ARG A 41 12.29 -12.94 -0.11
N ALA A 42 12.63 -13.20 -1.38
CA ALA A 42 13.47 -12.30 -2.16
C ALA A 42 12.76 -10.97 -2.44
N ALA A 43 11.45 -11.01 -2.74
CA ALA A 43 10.63 -9.82 -2.91
C ALA A 43 10.49 -9.01 -1.60
N GLN A 44 10.32 -9.67 -0.44
CA GLN A 44 10.30 -9.00 0.86
C GLN A 44 11.65 -8.41 1.27
N ALA A 45 12.76 -9.05 0.92
CA ALA A 45 14.10 -8.53 1.19
C ALA A 45 14.39 -7.26 0.36
N ALA A 46 13.99 -7.25 -0.91
CA ALA A 46 14.09 -6.07 -1.79
C ALA A 46 13.14 -4.94 -1.36
N ALA A 47 11.92 -5.28 -0.92
CA ALA A 47 10.95 -4.29 -0.42
C ALA A 47 11.41 -3.55 0.85
N ASN A 48 12.24 -4.21 1.68
CA ASN A 48 12.80 -3.63 2.90
C ASN A 48 14.14 -2.93 2.69
N GLU A 49 14.64 -2.84 1.44
CA GLU A 49 15.84 -2.07 1.14
C GLU A 49 15.59 -0.59 1.45
N THR A 50 16.49 -0.01 2.24
CA THR A 50 16.39 1.38 2.68
C THR A 50 16.85 2.30 1.56
N VAL A 51 15.92 3.03 0.94
CA VAL A 51 16.21 3.88 -0.22
C VAL A 51 16.59 5.30 0.19
N VAL A 52 16.07 5.77 1.33
CA VAL A 52 16.27 7.15 1.80
C VAL A 52 16.61 7.17 3.29
N THR A 53 17.69 7.87 3.66
CA THR A 53 18.08 8.06 5.07
C THR A 53 18.26 9.55 5.38
N TRP A 54 17.70 10.03 6.49
CA TRP A 54 17.90 11.39 6.99
C TRP A 54 18.17 11.39 8.51
N LYS A 55 18.55 12.55 9.07
CA LYS A 55 18.91 12.70 10.50
C LYS A 55 17.82 12.28 11.50
N GLY A 56 16.59 12.03 11.05
CA GLY A 56 15.44 11.67 11.88
C GLY A 56 14.79 10.33 11.56
N GLY A 57 15.35 9.53 10.65
CA GLY A 57 14.78 8.24 10.26
C GLY A 57 15.29 7.72 8.92
N SER A 58 14.78 6.56 8.52
CA SER A 58 15.00 5.92 7.22
C SER A 58 13.64 5.57 6.60
N LEU A 59 13.53 5.64 5.28
CA LEU A 59 12.38 5.15 4.51
C LEU A 59 12.83 4.01 3.61
N SER A 60 12.07 2.91 3.62
CA SER A 60 12.23 1.82 2.66
C SER A 60 11.51 2.12 1.35
N GLU A 61 11.86 1.38 0.29
CA GLU A 61 11.15 1.42 -1.00
C GLU A 61 9.66 1.08 -0.80
N ALA A 62 9.36 0.08 0.03
CA ALA A 62 7.99 -0.31 0.33
C ALA A 62 7.19 0.81 1.01
N GLU A 63 7.82 1.54 1.92
CA GLU A 63 7.18 2.67 2.59
C GLU A 63 6.93 3.82 1.61
N LEU A 64 7.89 4.14 0.74
CA LEU A 64 7.69 5.13 -0.33
C LEU A 64 6.53 4.74 -1.25
N ALA A 65 6.48 3.49 -1.68
CA ALA A 65 5.42 2.97 -2.54
C ALA A 65 4.05 3.05 -1.86
N GLN A 66 3.96 2.66 -0.58
CA GLN A 66 2.73 2.75 0.20
C GLN A 66 2.28 4.20 0.40
N MET A 67 3.20 5.11 0.66
CA MET A 67 2.90 6.53 0.81
C MET A 67 2.40 7.14 -0.50
N ASN A 68 3.02 6.78 -1.62
CA ASN A 68 2.56 7.23 -2.93
C ASN A 68 1.15 6.71 -3.25
N GLU A 69 0.88 5.44 -2.96
CA GLU A 69 -0.47 4.86 -3.16
C GLU A 69 -1.51 5.57 -2.29
N THR A 70 -1.20 5.80 -1.02
CA THR A 70 -2.09 6.53 -0.09
C THR A 70 -2.34 7.95 -0.57
N HIS A 71 -1.30 8.63 -1.05
CA HIS A 71 -1.41 9.98 -1.61
C HIS A 71 -2.32 10.01 -2.84
N ARG A 72 -2.18 9.04 -3.75
CA ARG A 72 -3.04 8.93 -4.94
C ARG A 72 -4.50 8.71 -4.56
N LEU A 73 -4.78 7.86 -3.58
CA LEU A 73 -6.14 7.65 -3.08
C LEU A 73 -6.73 8.94 -2.49
N LEU A 74 -5.94 9.67 -1.69
CA LEU A 74 -6.34 10.95 -1.11
C LEU A 74 -6.65 11.99 -2.20
N VAL A 75 -5.76 12.15 -3.19
CA VAL A 75 -5.97 13.06 -4.31
C VAL A 75 -7.26 12.72 -5.08
N ASN A 76 -7.48 11.43 -5.36
CA ASN A 76 -8.67 10.98 -6.07
C ASN A 76 -9.95 11.27 -5.28
N PHE A 77 -9.92 11.06 -3.97
CA PHE A 77 -11.02 11.38 -3.07
C PHE A 77 -11.33 12.88 -3.06
N LEU A 78 -10.32 13.73 -2.83
CA LEU A 78 -10.52 15.19 -2.81
C LEU A 78 -10.97 15.73 -4.18
N ALA A 79 -10.45 15.18 -5.27
CA ALA A 79 -10.89 15.53 -6.62
C ALA A 79 -12.32 15.05 -6.92
N ALA A 80 -12.78 13.95 -6.32
CA ALA A 80 -14.18 13.52 -6.42
C ALA A 80 -15.10 14.48 -5.66
N VAL A 81 -14.75 14.83 -4.42
CA VAL A 81 -15.51 15.80 -3.61
C VAL A 81 -15.62 17.13 -4.36
N ALA A 82 -14.50 17.69 -4.82
CA ALA A 82 -14.51 18.97 -5.53
C ALA A 82 -15.28 18.92 -6.87
N ARG A 83 -15.24 17.80 -7.60
CA ARG A 83 -16.07 17.63 -8.81
C ARG A 83 -17.55 17.66 -8.49
N GLU A 84 -17.96 17.00 -7.41
CA GLU A 84 -19.36 16.98 -6.98
C GLU A 84 -19.80 18.34 -6.42
N THR A 85 -18.90 19.08 -5.76
CA THR A 85 -19.17 20.47 -5.38
C THR A 85 -19.45 21.33 -6.62
N MET A 86 -18.60 21.20 -7.65
CA MET A 86 -18.75 21.95 -8.90
C MET A 86 -19.99 21.53 -9.70
N SER A 87 -20.38 20.26 -9.67
CA SER A 87 -21.61 19.77 -10.32
C SER A 87 -22.87 20.40 -9.69
N LYS A 88 -22.83 20.68 -8.38
CA LYS A 88 -23.87 21.40 -7.63
C LYS A 88 -23.75 22.93 -7.71
N ASN A 89 -23.00 23.48 -8.66
CA ASN A 89 -22.71 24.92 -8.82
C ASN A 89 -21.96 25.57 -7.64
N GLY A 90 -21.29 24.78 -6.80
CA GLY A 90 -20.37 25.28 -5.79
C GLY A 90 -18.96 25.50 -6.33
N MET A 91 -18.25 26.50 -5.81
CA MET A 91 -16.84 26.73 -6.15
C MET A 91 -15.97 26.46 -4.93
N PRO A 92 -15.16 25.38 -4.91
CA PRO A 92 -14.26 25.10 -3.80
C PRO A 92 -13.33 26.27 -3.50
N ILE A 93 -13.20 26.63 -2.23
CA ILE A 93 -12.33 27.71 -1.73
C ILE A 93 -11.12 27.19 -0.95
N ALA A 94 -10.89 25.87 -0.99
CA ALA A 94 -9.80 25.21 -0.30
C ALA A 94 -8.42 25.79 -0.71
N PRO A 95 -7.50 26.01 0.23
CA PRO A 95 -6.14 26.45 -0.06
C PRO A 95 -5.45 25.53 -1.09
N GLY A 96 -4.84 26.12 -2.12
CA GLY A 96 -4.16 25.36 -3.17
C GLY A 96 -5.07 24.67 -4.18
N PHE A 97 -6.39 24.91 -4.11
CA PHE A 97 -7.33 24.47 -5.14
C PHE A 97 -7.11 25.25 -6.44
N SER A 98 -7.00 24.55 -7.57
CA SER A 98 -6.93 25.17 -8.88
C SER A 98 -7.59 24.33 -9.96
N THR A 99 -8.22 25.02 -10.89
CA THR A 99 -8.80 24.46 -12.12
C THR A 99 -8.08 25.01 -13.34
N ASN A 100 -8.00 24.21 -14.39
CA ASN A 100 -7.47 24.68 -15.67
C ASN A 100 -8.54 25.51 -16.43
N GLN A 101 -8.13 26.14 -17.54
CA GLN A 101 -9.04 26.93 -18.40
C GLN A 101 -10.21 26.13 -18.96
N MET A 102 -10.12 24.79 -18.97
CA MET A 102 -11.17 23.87 -19.43
C MET A 102 -12.08 23.41 -18.28
N GLY A 103 -11.94 23.97 -17.08
CA GLY A 103 -12.74 23.63 -15.90
C GLY A 103 -12.39 22.28 -15.26
N GLN A 104 -11.29 21.64 -15.65
CA GLN A 104 -10.81 20.42 -15.02
C GLN A 104 -9.97 20.74 -13.78
N ILE A 105 -10.09 19.93 -12.74
CA ILE A 105 -9.35 20.09 -11.49
C ILE A 105 -7.87 19.77 -11.74
N GLN A 106 -7.02 20.78 -11.58
CA GLN A 106 -5.56 20.63 -11.69
C GLN A 106 -4.93 20.31 -10.33
N SER A 107 -5.47 20.86 -9.25
CA SER A 107 -5.06 20.58 -7.87
C SER A 107 -6.28 20.65 -6.96
N PRO A 108 -6.61 19.59 -6.21
CA PRO A 108 -7.68 19.61 -5.22
C PRO A 108 -7.24 20.20 -3.86
N GLY A 109 -6.17 21.01 -3.83
CA GLY A 109 -5.55 21.52 -2.60
C GLY A 109 -4.25 20.81 -2.20
N ILE A 110 -3.91 19.72 -2.88
CA ILE A 110 -2.64 19.00 -2.75
C ILE A 110 -2.09 18.64 -4.14
N PRO A 111 -0.75 18.55 -4.31
CA PRO A 111 -0.15 18.21 -5.61
C PRO A 111 -0.62 16.85 -6.14
N VAL A 112 -1.12 16.80 -7.37
CA VAL A 112 -1.63 15.57 -8.00
C VAL A 112 -0.50 14.61 -8.39
N ALA A 113 0.63 15.15 -8.83
CA ALA A 113 1.83 14.39 -9.13
C ALA A 113 2.89 14.72 -8.08
N MET A 114 3.32 13.72 -7.32
CA MET A 114 4.52 13.83 -6.50
C MET A 114 5.63 12.99 -7.10
N ASN A 115 6.80 13.61 -7.23
CA ASN A 115 8.04 12.85 -7.32
C ASN A 115 8.39 12.33 -5.92
N GLU A 116 9.24 11.30 -5.84
CA GLU A 116 9.65 10.70 -4.56
C GLU A 116 10.28 11.74 -3.62
N GLN A 117 11.02 12.69 -4.17
CA GLN A 117 11.62 13.79 -3.41
C GLN A 117 10.56 14.65 -2.69
N THR A 118 9.47 15.02 -3.37
CA THR A 118 8.38 15.81 -2.78
C THR A 118 7.61 15.00 -1.75
N LEU A 119 7.48 13.67 -1.92
CA LEU A 119 6.90 12.80 -0.89
C LEU A 119 7.76 12.81 0.40
N VAL A 120 9.08 12.65 0.24
CA VAL A 120 10.02 12.69 1.37
C VAL A 120 10.03 14.07 2.03
N GLU A 121 10.04 15.14 1.26
CA GLU A 121 10.00 16.51 1.79
C GLU A 121 8.71 16.78 2.56
N THR A 122 7.57 16.37 2.01
CA THR A 122 6.26 16.47 2.68
C THR A 122 6.27 15.70 4.00
N ARG A 123 6.85 14.49 3.99
CA ARG A 123 6.99 13.68 5.20
C ARG A 123 7.83 14.37 6.27
N LEU A 124 8.97 14.93 5.86
CA LEU A 124 9.89 15.63 6.74
C LEU A 124 9.24 16.89 7.35
N LEU A 125 8.51 17.66 6.54
CA LEU A 125 7.75 18.82 7.01
C LEU A 125 6.65 18.41 8.00
N ALA A 126 5.93 17.32 7.73
CA ALA A 126 4.92 16.80 8.65
C ALA A 126 5.52 16.35 9.99
N ASP A 127 6.69 15.70 9.97
CA ASP A 127 7.38 15.30 11.20
C ASP A 127 7.90 16.51 11.97
N LYS A 128 8.40 17.54 11.27
CA LYS A 128 8.80 18.80 11.91
C LYS A 128 7.61 19.50 12.55
N ALA A 129 6.46 19.56 11.87
CA ALA A 129 5.23 20.14 12.39
C ALA A 129 4.79 19.46 13.70
N ARG A 130 4.81 18.12 13.73
CA ARG A 130 4.51 17.34 14.95
C ARG A 130 5.48 17.64 16.08
N GLN A 131 6.79 17.70 15.79
CA GLN A 131 7.80 18.05 16.80
C GLN A 131 7.62 19.47 17.36
N THR A 132 7.14 20.40 16.53
CA THR A 132 6.82 21.77 16.97
C THR A 132 5.48 21.89 17.70
N GLY A 133 4.77 20.78 17.92
CA GLY A 133 3.50 20.75 18.64
C GLY A 133 2.28 21.12 17.79
N MET A 134 2.41 21.14 16.46
CA MET A 134 1.26 21.33 15.58
C MET A 134 0.43 20.04 15.54
N VAL A 135 -0.84 20.16 15.89
CA VAL A 135 -1.81 19.05 15.88
C VAL A 135 -2.97 19.44 14.97
N VAL A 136 -3.30 18.57 14.03
CA VAL A 136 -4.51 18.69 13.20
C VAL A 136 -5.58 17.81 13.87
N ASN A 137 -6.62 18.45 14.40
CA ASN A 137 -7.74 17.73 15.00
C ASN A 137 -8.78 17.35 13.95
N ASP A 138 -9.65 16.40 14.29
CA ASP A 138 -10.69 15.93 13.38
C ASP A 138 -11.64 17.06 12.95
N GLU A 139 -11.92 18.02 13.83
CA GLU A 139 -12.73 19.20 13.50
C GLU A 139 -12.12 20.05 12.39
N ALA A 140 -10.79 20.26 12.39
CA ALA A 140 -10.13 20.97 11.30
C ALA A 140 -10.20 20.20 9.98
N ILE A 141 -10.18 18.86 10.03
CA ILE A 141 -10.35 18.02 8.84
C ILE A 141 -11.78 18.18 8.30
N TYR A 142 -12.79 18.12 9.17
CA TYR A 142 -14.18 18.31 8.75
C TYR A 142 -14.45 19.72 8.24
N ASP A 143 -13.92 20.76 8.90
CA ASP A 143 -14.02 22.14 8.43
C ASP A 143 -13.42 22.28 7.02
N PHE A 144 -12.25 21.70 6.79
CA PHE A 144 -11.63 21.71 5.47
C PHE A 144 -12.50 21.01 4.41
N LEU A 145 -12.99 19.80 4.71
CA LEU A 145 -13.79 19.03 3.75
C LEU A 145 -15.17 19.66 3.50
N GLU A 146 -15.86 20.05 4.55
CA GLU A 146 -17.25 20.52 4.48
C GLU A 146 -17.33 21.99 4.09
N ASN A 147 -16.56 22.86 4.73
CA ASN A 147 -16.70 24.31 4.54
C ASN A 147 -15.80 24.84 3.41
N GLN A 148 -14.61 24.27 3.23
CA GLN A 148 -13.65 24.80 2.25
C GLN A 148 -13.75 24.08 0.90
N LEU A 149 -13.86 22.75 0.89
CA LEU A 149 -13.90 21.96 -0.33
C LEU A 149 -15.33 21.70 -0.85
N ALA A 150 -16.25 21.34 0.05
CA ALA A 150 -17.65 21.10 -0.29
C ALA A 150 -18.53 22.37 -0.22
N VAL A 151 -18.05 23.43 0.43
CA VAL A 151 -18.76 24.72 0.60
C VAL A 151 -20.18 24.52 1.18
N GLY A 152 -20.34 23.50 2.04
CA GLY A 152 -21.61 23.12 2.66
C GLY A 152 -22.63 22.46 1.73
N LEU A 153 -22.26 22.13 0.49
CA LEU A 153 -23.17 21.55 -0.52
C LEU A 153 -23.17 20.02 -0.54
N LEU A 154 -22.17 19.40 0.10
CA LEU A 154 -22.05 17.95 0.21
C LEU A 154 -22.12 17.55 1.67
N THR A 155 -22.91 16.51 1.93
CA THR A 155 -22.97 15.84 3.24
C THR A 155 -22.34 14.45 3.12
N ARG A 156 -21.97 13.82 4.25
CA ARG A 156 -21.31 12.49 4.27
C ARG A 156 -22.00 11.41 3.43
N GLY A 157 -23.32 11.52 3.20
CA GLY A 157 -24.08 10.58 2.37
C GLY A 157 -23.86 10.72 0.87
N ASP A 158 -23.37 11.89 0.40
CA ASP A 158 -23.14 12.17 -1.03
C ASP A 158 -21.77 11.67 -1.52
N LEU A 159 -20.94 11.16 -0.61
CA LEU A 159 -19.55 10.75 -0.87
C LEU A 159 -19.36 9.22 -0.91
N ALA A 160 -20.46 8.45 -0.96
CA ALA A 160 -20.48 6.98 -0.93
C ALA A 160 -20.73 6.36 -2.32
#